data_AF-A0A8U0U8B3-F1
#
_entry.id   AF-A0A8U0U8B3-F1
#
_cell.length_a   1.000
_cell.length_b   1.000
_cell.length_c   1.000
_cell.angle_alpha   90.00
_cell.angle_beta   90.00
_cell.angle_gamma   90.00
#
_symmetry.space_group_name_H-M   'P 1'
#
loop_
_entity.id
_entity.type
_entity.pdbx_description
1 polymer ?
#
loop_
_entity_poly.entity_id
_entity_poly.type
_entity_poly.pdbx_seq_one_letter_code
_entity_poly.pdbx_strand_id
1 'polypeptide(L)'
;MLKLQPEKKPVELKGWSDEESEVRSFLQCLSYISQLSCDDDRFFQTVCESIPVRSREEDQQLASLLQALGSTLSLGGELPRKTCRSVGRVLGLCASRVDLTLTPSKISLKGALLLLRHESKLHKLRLSVGMAVKLSRLVRRTGRGATPLTVPELSLVLKSSHLPERVLSRALSSVASLLRLWRVQCLDLTDFWIQGHSLITLLCHQGPLSLRLNSDTLQQLTVVVYEAQDKDLTQLFLEKVGGDLTSCRLDWEVLLSLLQLSTHNITVDLRKNRLLEKNISDLLPFLGRVTLKRSSSSFVKSSIRHIYDSRDSDCVSSLLRSSDHWINLNSRELDRVDCTALCFTLQHSHQVKVNLLWTSIPPGEIESILPLLDRVSQLSVDRKLLLSFLQCCAASKIQQGAPPPPTAEWLLRSLHYRLDFSCSSSVDLSAQDQEKALCLTTDHCRAINSVLKQSQHSTQLVQNQVQLILRDCEVEDRALRELLPILHIVKLSPSKALLLQLLDLVCEGIEEGLLRHTESLCRALDGELDLSETRLDQKACGSLALVLEHSEGLSKLDLSHCQLTDHHLQPLITHLHKVQVLDLSHNDITDALTDRILQLVSTNTSIHTVRLFNNRIQDRRPFLTDKRFDIW
;
A
#
# COMPACT_ATOMS: atom_id res chain seq x y z
N MET A 1 -26.13 -39.03 26.21
CA MET A 1 -26.20 -37.60 26.54
C MET A 1 -25.67 -36.80 25.36
N LEU A 2 -26.51 -35.99 24.71
CA LEU A 2 -26.05 -34.96 23.78
C LEU A 2 -25.35 -33.87 24.60
N LYS A 3 -24.05 -33.65 24.37
CA LYS A 3 -23.30 -32.55 25.01
C LYS A 3 -23.55 -31.26 24.24
N LEU A 4 -24.15 -30.26 24.88
CA LEU A 4 -24.29 -28.91 24.33
C LEU A 4 -22.89 -28.31 24.18
N GLN A 5 -22.51 -27.95 22.95
CA GLN A 5 -21.28 -27.18 22.71
C GLN A 5 -21.57 -25.72 23.06
N PRO A 6 -20.69 -25.04 23.82
CA PRO A 6 -20.85 -23.62 24.17
C PRO A 6 -20.64 -22.67 22.99
N GLU A 7 -20.09 -23.18 21.88
CA GLU A 7 -19.73 -22.40 20.70
C GLU A 7 -20.92 -22.25 19.74
N LYS A 8 -21.23 -21.00 19.37
CA LYS A 8 -22.19 -20.68 18.31
C LYS A 8 -21.59 -20.98 16.94
N LYS A 9 -22.38 -21.50 16.01
CA LYS A 9 -21.91 -21.85 14.67
C LYS A 9 -22.49 -20.92 13.59
N PRO A 10 -21.73 -20.62 12.52
CA PRO A 10 -22.29 -19.99 11.33
C PRO A 10 -23.21 -20.99 10.62
N VAL A 11 -24.33 -20.51 10.08
CA VAL A 11 -25.36 -21.34 9.44
C VAL A 11 -25.75 -20.74 8.09
N GLU A 12 -25.83 -21.60 7.08
CA GLU A 12 -26.39 -21.28 5.76
C GLU A 12 -27.79 -21.88 5.66
N LEU A 13 -28.80 -21.04 5.42
CA LEU A 13 -30.19 -21.45 5.33
C LEU A 13 -30.59 -21.63 3.85
N LYS A 14 -31.06 -22.82 3.49
CA LYS A 14 -31.53 -23.18 2.13
C LYS A 14 -32.93 -23.77 2.18
N GLY A 15 -33.74 -23.51 1.15
CA GLY A 15 -35.05 -24.16 0.98
C GLY A 15 -36.05 -23.86 2.11
N TRP A 16 -36.04 -22.63 2.60
CA TRP A 16 -36.85 -22.17 3.74
C TRP A 16 -38.36 -22.10 3.42
N SER A 17 -39.21 -22.41 4.42
CA SER A 17 -40.67 -22.25 4.40
C SER A 17 -41.13 -20.98 5.11
N ASP A 18 -42.12 -20.27 4.59
CA ASP A 18 -42.75 -19.10 5.21
C ASP A 18 -43.84 -19.45 6.24
N GLU A 19 -44.04 -20.74 6.55
CA GLU A 19 -44.98 -21.21 7.56
C GLU A 19 -44.62 -20.74 8.98
N GLU A 20 -45.56 -20.11 9.67
CA GLU A 20 -45.34 -19.53 11.01
C GLU A 20 -44.74 -20.53 12.03
N SER A 21 -45.15 -21.80 11.96
CA SER A 21 -44.68 -22.84 12.88
C SER A 21 -43.19 -23.18 12.69
N GLU A 22 -42.73 -23.23 11.45
CA GLU A 22 -41.33 -23.42 11.09
C GLU A 22 -40.52 -22.19 11.47
N VAL A 23 -41.06 -20.99 11.22
CA VAL A 23 -40.39 -19.74 11.60
C VAL A 23 -40.15 -19.66 13.10
N ARG A 24 -41.16 -19.96 13.91
CA ARG A 24 -41.04 -19.97 15.38
C ARG A 24 -40.03 -21.01 15.87
N SER A 25 -40.03 -22.20 15.26
CA SER A 25 -39.08 -23.27 15.62
C SER A 25 -37.63 -22.85 15.31
N PHE A 26 -37.42 -22.20 14.17
CA PHE A 26 -36.10 -21.66 13.79
C PHE A 26 -35.64 -20.54 14.72
N LEU A 27 -36.52 -19.59 15.09
CA LEU A 27 -36.16 -18.49 15.99
C LEU A 27 -35.67 -18.99 17.37
N GLN A 28 -36.15 -20.14 17.85
CA GLN A 28 -35.67 -20.77 19.09
C GLN A 28 -34.21 -21.23 18.99
N CYS A 29 -33.73 -21.53 17.77
CA CYS A 29 -32.36 -21.97 17.54
C CYS A 29 -31.35 -20.80 17.46
N LEU A 30 -31.81 -19.54 17.36
CA LEU A 30 -30.93 -18.38 17.19
C LEU A 30 -29.90 -18.19 18.31
N SER A 31 -30.18 -18.67 19.53
CA SER A 31 -29.22 -18.63 20.63
C SER A 31 -27.92 -19.40 20.34
N TYR A 32 -27.96 -20.34 19.38
CA TYR A 32 -26.84 -21.20 18.99
C TYR A 32 -26.17 -20.79 17.67
N ILE A 33 -26.64 -19.71 17.02
CA ILE A 33 -26.16 -19.25 15.71
C ILE A 33 -25.33 -17.98 15.89
N SER A 34 -24.10 -17.95 15.35
CA SER A 34 -23.21 -16.78 15.40
C SER A 34 -23.41 -15.86 14.19
N GLN A 35 -23.65 -16.46 13.03
CA GLN A 35 -23.86 -15.78 11.75
C GLN A 35 -24.84 -16.59 10.91
N LEU A 36 -25.72 -15.91 10.19
CA LEU A 36 -26.72 -16.51 9.32
C LEU A 36 -26.55 -15.98 7.90
N SER A 37 -26.37 -16.86 6.92
CA SER A 37 -26.44 -16.54 5.50
C SER A 37 -27.71 -17.15 4.89
N CYS A 38 -28.37 -16.40 4.00
CA CYS A 38 -29.58 -16.81 3.30
C CYS A 38 -29.54 -16.25 1.89
N ASP A 39 -29.97 -17.04 0.90
CA ASP A 39 -29.96 -16.64 -0.53
C ASP A 39 -31.07 -15.63 -0.88
N ASP A 40 -32.02 -15.36 0.04
CA ASP A 40 -33.10 -14.39 -0.15
C ASP A 40 -32.88 -13.11 0.67
N ASP A 41 -32.57 -12.01 -0.04
CA ASP A 41 -32.43 -10.66 0.53
C ASP A 41 -33.68 -10.16 1.29
N ARG A 42 -34.85 -10.77 1.04
CA ARG A 42 -36.12 -10.44 1.71
C ARG A 42 -36.47 -11.40 2.84
N PHE A 43 -35.60 -12.34 3.19
CA PHE A 43 -35.84 -13.33 4.25
C PHE A 43 -36.37 -12.69 5.55
N PHE A 44 -35.71 -11.63 6.04
CA PHE A 44 -36.15 -10.94 7.25
C PHE A 44 -37.54 -10.29 7.11
N GLN A 45 -37.86 -9.77 5.92
CA GLN A 45 -39.19 -9.24 5.62
C GLN A 45 -40.24 -10.35 5.70
N THR A 46 -39.97 -11.50 5.08
CA THR A 46 -40.86 -12.68 5.10
C THR A 46 -41.11 -13.17 6.53
N VAL A 47 -40.07 -13.26 7.36
CA VAL A 47 -40.18 -13.60 8.78
C VAL A 47 -41.11 -12.63 9.53
N CYS A 48 -40.98 -11.32 9.27
CA CYS A 48 -41.84 -10.30 9.87
C CYS A 48 -43.29 -10.32 9.33
N GLU A 49 -43.52 -10.91 8.17
CA GLU A 49 -44.85 -11.11 7.57
C GLU A 49 -45.55 -12.34 8.18
N SER A 50 -44.80 -13.43 8.40
CA SER A 50 -45.30 -14.68 8.97
C SER A 50 -45.56 -14.59 10.48
N ILE A 51 -44.79 -13.77 11.22
CA ILE A 51 -44.94 -13.65 12.69
C ILE A 51 -45.69 -12.36 13.08
N PRO A 52 -46.90 -12.47 13.66
CA PRO A 52 -47.57 -11.32 14.23
C PRO A 52 -46.90 -10.95 15.56
N VAL A 53 -45.99 -9.98 15.54
CA VAL A 53 -45.26 -9.53 16.74
C VAL A 53 -46.22 -8.93 17.78
N ARG A 54 -46.42 -9.64 18.89
CA ARG A 54 -47.36 -9.34 19.97
C ARG A 54 -46.68 -9.15 21.33
N SER A 55 -45.46 -9.65 21.52
CA SER A 55 -44.72 -9.53 22.79
C SER A 55 -43.36 -8.85 22.64
N ARG A 56 -42.81 -8.37 23.77
CA ARG A 56 -41.46 -7.78 23.84
C ARG A 56 -40.36 -8.84 23.63
N GLU A 57 -40.64 -10.09 23.98
CA GLU A 57 -39.72 -11.21 23.77
C GLU A 57 -39.54 -11.50 22.28
N GLU A 58 -40.63 -11.45 21.51
CA GLU A 58 -40.58 -11.60 20.04
C GLU A 58 -39.81 -10.44 19.38
N ASP A 59 -39.99 -9.19 19.86
CA ASP A 59 -39.19 -8.05 19.40
C ASP A 59 -37.68 -8.31 19.59
N GLN A 60 -37.30 -8.87 20.74
CA GLN A 60 -35.90 -9.17 21.08
C GLN A 60 -35.33 -10.35 20.27
N GLN A 61 -36.14 -11.37 20.01
CA GLN A 61 -35.76 -12.50 19.15
C GLN A 61 -35.52 -12.04 17.70
N LEU A 62 -36.40 -11.21 17.15
CA LEU A 62 -36.21 -10.64 15.81
C LEU A 62 -35.02 -9.67 15.74
N ALA A 63 -34.75 -8.91 16.80
CA ALA A 63 -33.52 -8.10 16.87
C ALA A 63 -32.25 -8.99 16.85
N SER A 64 -32.29 -10.14 17.52
CA SER A 64 -31.19 -11.12 17.51
C SER A 64 -31.03 -11.77 16.14
N LEU A 65 -32.14 -12.03 15.43
CA LEU A 65 -32.12 -12.50 14.04
C LEU A 65 -31.42 -11.49 13.12
N LEU A 66 -31.79 -10.21 13.22
CA LEU A 66 -31.18 -9.16 12.41
C LEU A 66 -29.67 -9.03 12.67
N GLN A 67 -29.24 -9.21 13.92
CA GLN A 67 -27.82 -9.25 14.27
C GLN A 67 -27.10 -10.45 13.64
N ALA A 68 -27.71 -11.64 13.64
CA ALA A 68 -27.15 -12.83 13.01
C ALA A 68 -27.01 -12.67 11.49
N LEU A 69 -27.91 -11.90 10.84
CA LEU A 69 -27.86 -11.57 9.41
C LEU A 69 -26.87 -10.44 9.06
N GLY A 70 -26.04 -9.99 10.00
CA GLY A 70 -25.06 -8.92 9.76
C GLY A 70 -25.64 -7.50 9.81
N SER A 71 -26.83 -7.33 10.40
CA SER A 71 -27.51 -6.03 10.58
C SER A 71 -27.83 -5.28 9.28
N THR A 72 -27.85 -5.96 8.14
CA THR A 72 -28.35 -5.44 6.87
C THR A 72 -29.81 -5.84 6.68
N LEU A 73 -30.66 -4.89 6.29
CA LEU A 73 -32.09 -5.13 6.09
C LEU A 73 -32.56 -4.52 4.77
N SER A 74 -33.16 -5.35 3.91
CA SER A 74 -33.77 -4.93 2.66
C SER A 74 -35.28 -5.14 2.69
N LEU A 75 -36.05 -4.07 2.51
CA LEU A 75 -37.52 -4.10 2.44
C LEU A 75 -37.98 -3.66 1.05
N GLY A 76 -38.74 -4.53 0.38
CA GLY A 76 -39.19 -4.35 -1.00
C GLY A 76 -40.63 -4.83 -1.22
N GLY A 77 -41.11 -4.75 -2.47
CA GLY A 77 -42.45 -5.21 -2.83
C GLY A 77 -43.58 -4.42 -2.15
N GLU A 78 -44.72 -5.08 -1.91
CA GLU A 78 -45.81 -4.49 -1.14
C GLU A 78 -45.53 -4.61 0.37
N LEU A 79 -45.45 -3.48 1.08
CA LEU A 79 -45.23 -3.45 2.52
C LEU A 79 -46.55 -3.13 3.25
N PRO A 80 -47.24 -4.15 3.79
CA PRO A 80 -48.47 -3.93 4.54
C PRO A 80 -48.17 -3.32 5.92
N ARG A 81 -49.20 -2.71 6.52
CA ARG A 81 -49.05 -2.00 7.80
C ARG A 81 -48.59 -2.88 8.96
N LYS A 82 -48.89 -4.19 8.91
CA LYS A 82 -48.48 -5.16 9.93
C LYS A 82 -46.96 -5.33 9.92
N THR A 83 -46.38 -5.62 8.75
CA THR A 83 -44.92 -5.74 8.55
C THR A 83 -44.18 -4.48 8.94
N CYS A 84 -44.67 -3.30 8.51
CA CYS A 84 -44.06 -2.03 8.91
C CYS A 84 -44.04 -1.81 10.42
N ARG A 85 -45.06 -2.28 11.15
CA ARG A 85 -45.11 -2.19 12.61
C ARG A 85 -44.11 -3.14 13.26
N SER A 86 -44.07 -4.39 12.81
CA SER A 86 -43.13 -5.40 13.32
C SER A 86 -41.68 -4.93 13.13
N VAL A 87 -41.31 -4.58 11.90
CA VAL A 87 -39.96 -4.09 11.59
C VAL A 87 -39.65 -2.80 12.36
N GLY A 88 -40.60 -1.87 12.45
CA GLY A 88 -40.39 -0.62 13.20
C GLY A 88 -40.10 -0.84 14.69
N ARG A 89 -40.69 -1.87 15.33
CA ARG A 89 -40.37 -2.24 16.71
C ARG A 89 -38.97 -2.81 16.84
N VAL A 90 -38.56 -3.68 15.91
CA VAL A 90 -37.20 -4.25 15.89
C VAL A 90 -36.15 -3.17 15.70
N LEU A 91 -36.36 -2.24 14.75
CA LEU A 91 -35.48 -1.09 14.57
C LEU A 91 -35.36 -0.25 15.85
N GLY A 92 -36.44 -0.13 16.64
CA GLY A 92 -36.40 0.52 17.95
C GLY A 92 -35.43 -0.11 18.95
N LEU A 93 -35.04 -1.38 18.78
CA LEU A 93 -34.11 -2.09 19.66
C LEU A 93 -32.65 -2.07 19.16
N CYS A 94 -32.42 -2.03 17.84
CA CYS A 94 -31.08 -2.23 17.28
C CYS A 94 -30.68 -1.26 16.14
N ALA A 95 -31.44 -0.17 15.90
CA ALA A 95 -31.20 0.73 14.76
C ALA A 95 -29.76 1.21 14.59
N SER A 96 -29.02 1.46 15.68
CA SER A 96 -27.67 2.08 15.64
C SER A 96 -26.62 1.30 14.88
N ARG A 97 -26.91 0.03 14.54
CA ARG A 97 -26.03 -0.86 13.80
C ARG A 97 -26.63 -1.32 12.47
N VAL A 98 -27.80 -0.79 12.09
CA VAL A 98 -28.58 -1.32 10.96
C VAL A 98 -28.38 -0.50 9.69
N ASP A 99 -28.09 -1.22 8.61
CA ASP A 99 -28.08 -0.73 7.24
C ASP A 99 -29.41 -1.08 6.57
N LEU A 100 -30.28 -0.07 6.42
CA LEU A 100 -31.65 -0.26 5.95
C LEU A 100 -31.80 0.16 4.48
N THR A 101 -32.33 -0.73 3.64
CA THR A 101 -32.66 -0.47 2.23
C THR A 101 -34.17 -0.53 2.01
N LEU A 102 -34.79 0.57 1.59
CA LEU A 102 -36.23 0.69 1.40
C LEU A 102 -36.59 0.93 -0.07
N THR A 103 -37.06 -0.12 -0.74
CA THR A 103 -37.48 -0.07 -2.16
C THR A 103 -38.91 -0.56 -2.45
N PRO A 104 -39.91 -0.23 -1.61
CA PRO A 104 -41.27 -0.76 -1.76
C PRO A 104 -41.94 -0.31 -3.06
N SER A 105 -42.67 -1.22 -3.72
CA SER A 105 -43.64 -0.89 -4.77
C SER A 105 -44.87 -0.20 -4.18
N LYS A 106 -45.30 -0.65 -2.98
CA LYS A 106 -46.48 -0.13 -2.30
C LYS A 106 -46.25 -0.03 -0.79
N ILE A 107 -46.55 1.14 -0.23
CA ILE A 107 -46.51 1.42 1.21
C ILE A 107 -47.41 2.60 1.51
N SER A 108 -48.18 2.52 2.59
CA SER A 108 -49.05 3.60 3.07
C SER A 108 -48.27 4.58 3.95
N LEU A 109 -48.68 5.86 4.01
CA LEU A 109 -48.05 6.87 4.88
C LEU A 109 -48.03 6.45 6.35
N LYS A 110 -49.12 5.83 6.83
CA LYS A 110 -49.21 5.29 8.20
C LYS A 110 -48.28 4.10 8.41
N GLY A 111 -48.03 3.29 7.38
CA GLY A 111 -47.03 2.21 7.40
C GLY A 111 -45.61 2.78 7.50
N ALA A 112 -45.26 3.75 6.65
CA ALA A 112 -43.96 4.41 6.70
C ALA A 112 -43.69 5.09 8.05
N LEU A 113 -44.72 5.69 8.67
CA LEU A 113 -44.61 6.27 10.01
C LEU A 113 -44.39 5.21 11.09
N LEU A 114 -45.01 4.03 10.98
CA LEU A 114 -44.78 2.92 11.92
C LEU A 114 -43.37 2.34 11.79
N LEU A 115 -42.83 2.31 10.57
CA LEU A 115 -41.50 1.79 10.27
C LEU A 115 -40.39 2.65 10.89
N LEU A 116 -40.52 3.98 10.83
CA LEU A 116 -39.53 4.94 11.31
C LEU A 116 -39.99 5.65 12.61
N ARG A 117 -40.82 4.97 13.42
CA ARG A 117 -41.51 5.59 14.56
C ARG A 117 -40.61 5.93 15.73
N HIS A 118 -39.63 5.08 16.01
CA HIS A 118 -38.75 5.21 17.18
C HIS A 118 -37.57 6.14 16.86
N GLU A 119 -36.95 6.74 17.88
CA GLU A 119 -35.70 7.52 17.76
C GLU A 119 -34.55 6.62 17.29
N SER A 120 -34.60 6.29 16.01
CA SER A 120 -33.74 5.32 15.37
C SER A 120 -32.52 6.09 14.89
N LYS A 121 -31.37 5.89 15.54
CA LYS A 121 -30.10 6.21 14.91
C LYS A 121 -29.86 5.07 13.94
N LEU A 122 -30.06 5.24 12.63
CA LEU A 122 -29.65 4.21 11.66
C LEU A 122 -28.17 4.38 11.36
N HIS A 123 -27.47 3.34 10.91
CA HIS A 123 -26.09 3.47 10.42
C HIS A 123 -26.08 3.97 8.96
N LYS A 124 -26.80 3.26 8.09
CA LYS A 124 -26.99 3.64 6.68
C LYS A 124 -28.45 3.48 6.27
N LEU A 125 -28.96 4.41 5.48
CA LEU A 125 -30.31 4.35 4.91
C LEU A 125 -30.26 4.52 3.40
N ARG A 126 -30.76 3.53 2.67
CA ARG A 126 -30.87 3.55 1.20
C ARG A 126 -32.33 3.63 0.81
N LEU A 127 -32.73 4.65 0.05
CA LEU A 127 -34.13 4.88 -0.33
C LEU A 127 -34.32 4.80 -1.84
N SER A 128 -35.36 4.12 -2.30
CA SER A 128 -35.84 4.37 -3.67
C SER A 128 -36.36 5.81 -3.81
N VAL A 129 -36.27 6.37 -5.01
CA VAL A 129 -36.79 7.72 -5.31
C VAL A 129 -38.26 7.87 -4.88
N GLY A 130 -39.09 6.86 -5.17
CA GLY A 130 -40.49 6.84 -4.76
C GLY A 130 -40.67 6.87 -3.24
N MET A 131 -39.81 6.20 -2.49
CA MET A 131 -39.83 6.20 -1.03
C MET A 131 -39.40 7.55 -0.45
N ALA A 132 -38.34 8.17 -0.99
CA ALA A 132 -37.90 9.51 -0.58
C ALA A 132 -39.03 10.55 -0.74
N VAL A 133 -39.77 10.51 -1.86
CA VAL A 133 -40.94 11.37 -2.09
C VAL A 133 -42.07 11.09 -1.10
N LYS A 134 -42.34 9.82 -0.76
CA LYS A 134 -43.37 9.49 0.24
C LYS A 134 -42.99 9.97 1.63
N LEU A 135 -41.75 9.79 2.05
CA LEU A 135 -41.26 10.25 3.35
C LEU A 135 -41.24 11.77 3.43
N SER A 136 -40.85 12.48 2.37
CA SER A 136 -40.90 13.95 2.37
C SER A 136 -42.32 14.49 2.51
N ARG A 137 -43.33 13.81 1.95
CA ARG A 137 -44.75 14.15 2.18
C ARG A 137 -45.20 13.84 3.60
N LEU A 138 -44.75 12.73 4.18
CA LEU A 138 -45.05 12.36 5.56
C LEU A 138 -44.54 13.43 6.52
N VAL A 139 -43.25 13.73 6.40
CA VAL A 139 -42.52 14.68 7.24
C VAL A 139 -43.13 16.09 7.17
N ARG A 140 -43.56 16.53 5.98
CA ARG A 140 -44.29 17.81 5.82
C ARG A 140 -45.66 17.84 6.50
N ARG A 141 -46.36 16.70 6.57
CA ARG A 141 -47.70 16.61 7.20
C ARG A 141 -47.63 16.50 8.72
N THR A 142 -46.60 15.86 9.25
CA THR A 142 -46.43 15.64 10.69
C THR A 142 -45.80 16.82 11.44
N GLY A 143 -45.21 17.79 10.71
CA GLY A 143 -44.63 19.00 11.30
C GLY A 143 -43.50 18.73 12.31
N ARG A 144 -43.25 19.68 13.22
CA ARG A 144 -42.24 19.60 14.31
C ARG A 144 -42.49 18.48 15.34
N GLY A 145 -43.58 17.73 15.23
CA GLY A 145 -43.91 16.62 16.13
C GLY A 145 -43.34 15.25 15.71
N ALA A 146 -42.63 15.17 14.58
CA ALA A 146 -41.93 13.96 14.16
C ALA A 146 -40.57 13.84 14.86
N THR A 147 -40.27 12.67 15.43
CA THR A 147 -38.95 12.36 16.00
C THR A 147 -37.87 12.50 14.92
N PRO A 148 -36.84 13.33 15.13
CA PRO A 148 -35.79 13.55 14.14
C PRO A 148 -34.98 12.26 13.96
N LEU A 149 -34.94 11.75 12.73
CA LEU A 149 -34.12 10.59 12.37
C LEU A 149 -32.66 11.02 12.26
N THR A 150 -31.75 10.26 12.86
CA THR A 150 -30.31 10.46 12.69
C THR A 150 -29.75 9.34 11.83
N VAL A 151 -29.09 9.69 10.73
CA VAL A 151 -28.52 8.73 9.78
C VAL A 151 -27.15 9.25 9.33
N PRO A 152 -26.02 8.65 9.74
CA PRO A 152 -24.70 9.00 9.24
C PRO A 152 -24.64 9.03 7.71
N GLU A 153 -25.17 7.99 7.04
CA GLU A 153 -25.14 7.89 5.58
C GLU A 153 -26.53 7.65 4.97
N LEU A 154 -26.98 8.57 4.13
CA LEU A 154 -28.19 8.45 3.30
C LEU A 154 -27.77 8.25 1.84
N SER A 155 -28.33 7.27 1.16
CA SER A 155 -28.19 7.14 -0.29
C SER A 155 -29.53 6.89 -0.98
N LEU A 156 -29.58 7.16 -2.28
CA LEU A 156 -30.73 6.85 -3.12
C LEU A 156 -30.43 5.62 -3.98
N VAL A 157 -31.44 4.79 -4.25
CA VAL A 157 -31.32 3.58 -5.07
C VAL A 157 -32.01 3.79 -6.42
N LEU A 158 -31.29 3.55 -7.51
CA LEU A 158 -31.85 3.45 -8.86
C LEU A 158 -32.35 2.03 -9.16
N LYS A 159 -33.53 1.94 -9.77
CA LYS A 159 -34.02 0.69 -10.40
C LYS A 159 -33.75 0.63 -11.90
N SER A 160 -33.40 1.76 -12.53
CA SER A 160 -33.17 1.89 -13.97
C SER A 160 -32.05 2.91 -14.22
N SER A 161 -31.19 2.66 -15.20
CA SER A 161 -30.00 3.47 -15.50
C SER A 161 -30.30 4.90 -15.97
N HIS A 162 -31.51 5.20 -16.47
CA HIS A 162 -31.89 6.53 -16.93
C HIS A 162 -33.23 6.98 -16.31
N LEU A 163 -33.17 8.01 -15.47
CA LEU A 163 -34.34 8.68 -14.89
C LEU A 163 -34.56 10.03 -15.58
N PRO A 164 -35.79 10.40 -15.96
CA PRO A 164 -36.09 11.73 -16.47
C PRO A 164 -35.73 12.80 -15.44
N GLU A 165 -35.17 13.92 -15.90
CA GLU A 165 -34.68 15.02 -15.06
C GLU A 165 -35.74 15.52 -14.06
N ARG A 166 -36.99 15.67 -14.49
CA ARG A 166 -38.12 16.06 -13.64
C ARG A 166 -38.31 15.15 -12.41
N VAL A 167 -38.05 13.85 -12.57
CA VAL A 167 -38.17 12.87 -11.48
C VAL A 167 -37.00 13.04 -10.51
N LEU A 168 -35.82 13.29 -11.02
CA LEU A 168 -34.61 13.54 -10.25
C LEU A 168 -34.70 14.84 -9.44
N SER A 169 -35.11 15.96 -10.05
CA SER A 169 -35.30 17.23 -9.34
C SER A 169 -36.36 17.10 -8.23
N ARG A 170 -37.42 16.32 -8.48
CA ARG A 170 -38.43 16.00 -7.46
C ARG A 170 -37.87 15.14 -6.33
N ALA A 171 -36.98 14.21 -6.64
CA ALA A 171 -36.27 13.39 -5.67
C ALA A 171 -35.35 14.27 -4.79
N LEU A 172 -34.52 15.12 -5.41
CA LEU A 172 -33.60 16.03 -4.72
C LEU A 172 -34.35 17.03 -3.83
N SER A 173 -35.45 17.63 -4.32
CA SER A 173 -36.32 18.48 -3.50
C SER A 173 -36.93 17.72 -2.32
N SER A 174 -37.25 16.44 -2.51
CA SER A 174 -37.75 15.58 -1.43
C SER A 174 -36.65 15.27 -0.41
N VAL A 175 -35.44 14.97 -0.85
CA VAL A 175 -34.27 14.78 0.03
C VAL A 175 -33.95 16.06 0.79
N ALA A 176 -33.89 17.22 0.12
CA ALA A 176 -33.71 18.51 0.76
C ALA A 176 -34.76 18.79 1.84
N SER A 177 -36.02 18.38 1.60
CA SER A 177 -37.09 18.47 2.59
C SER A 177 -36.87 17.54 3.79
N LEU A 178 -36.30 16.35 3.58
CA LEU A 178 -35.95 15.41 4.64
C LEU A 178 -34.78 15.93 5.48
N LEU A 179 -33.73 16.44 4.84
CA LEU A 179 -32.54 16.99 5.49
C LEU A 179 -32.86 18.16 6.44
N ARG A 180 -33.95 18.90 6.22
CA ARG A 180 -34.40 19.95 7.16
C ARG A 180 -34.81 19.42 8.54
N LEU A 181 -35.17 18.14 8.64
CA LEU A 181 -35.70 17.54 9.87
C LEU A 181 -34.87 16.32 10.32
N TRP A 182 -34.13 15.71 9.41
CA TRP A 182 -33.24 14.58 9.69
C TRP A 182 -31.81 15.06 9.85
N ARG A 183 -31.07 14.44 10.77
CA ARG A 183 -29.62 14.68 10.93
C ARG A 183 -28.86 13.69 10.06
N VAL A 184 -28.41 14.16 8.91
CA VAL A 184 -27.65 13.36 7.94
C VAL A 184 -26.24 13.92 7.79
N GLN A 185 -25.21 13.09 7.97
CA GLN A 185 -23.81 13.52 7.84
C GLN A 185 -23.26 13.38 6.42
N CYS A 186 -23.70 12.36 5.69
CA CYS A 186 -23.28 12.08 4.33
C CYS A 186 -24.49 11.72 3.45
N LEU A 187 -24.60 12.38 2.30
CA LEU A 187 -25.55 12.04 1.25
C LEU A 187 -24.77 11.52 0.05
N ASP A 188 -24.96 10.25 -0.27
CA ASP A 188 -24.33 9.58 -1.40
C ASP A 188 -25.27 9.56 -2.61
N LEU A 189 -24.82 10.24 -3.67
CA LEU A 189 -25.50 10.36 -4.97
C LEU A 189 -24.60 9.89 -6.12
N THR A 190 -23.57 9.09 -5.82
CA THR A 190 -22.60 8.62 -6.83
C THR A 190 -23.26 7.86 -7.98
N ASP A 191 -24.33 7.12 -7.71
CA ASP A 191 -25.09 6.37 -8.73
C ASP A 191 -25.90 7.26 -9.70
N PHE A 192 -26.01 8.57 -9.45
CA PHE A 192 -26.90 9.46 -10.20
C PHE A 192 -26.15 10.45 -11.08
N TRP A 193 -26.51 10.52 -12.36
CA TRP A 193 -26.12 11.64 -13.20
C TRP A 193 -27.08 12.82 -12.95
N ILE A 194 -26.60 13.88 -12.29
CA ILE A 194 -27.39 15.04 -11.90
C ILE A 194 -26.80 16.28 -12.56
N GLN A 195 -27.65 17.13 -13.14
CA GLN A 195 -27.21 18.43 -13.63
C GLN A 195 -26.80 19.33 -12.45
N GLY A 196 -25.64 19.98 -12.55
CA GLY A 196 -25.03 20.76 -11.46
C GLY A 196 -26.00 21.72 -10.76
N HIS A 197 -26.77 22.51 -11.52
CA HIS A 197 -27.70 23.49 -10.95
C HIS A 197 -28.81 22.88 -10.05
N SER A 198 -29.17 21.62 -10.27
CA SER A 198 -30.17 20.92 -9.45
C SER A 198 -29.67 20.65 -8.02
N LEU A 199 -28.34 20.69 -7.79
CA LEU A 199 -27.71 20.45 -6.49
C LEU A 199 -27.60 21.70 -5.62
N ILE A 200 -27.84 22.92 -6.16
CA ILE A 200 -27.74 24.18 -5.41
C ILE A 200 -28.62 24.13 -4.15
N THR A 201 -29.82 23.54 -4.25
CA THR A 201 -30.73 23.39 -3.11
C THR A 201 -30.18 22.52 -1.97
N LEU A 202 -29.28 21.58 -2.28
CA LEU A 202 -28.60 20.75 -1.29
C LEU A 202 -27.37 21.47 -0.72
N LEU A 203 -26.66 22.27 -1.54
CA LEU A 203 -25.54 23.09 -1.08
C LEU A 203 -25.99 24.12 -0.04
N CYS A 204 -27.13 24.78 -0.25
CA CYS A 204 -27.70 25.75 0.68
C CYS A 204 -28.25 25.15 2.00
N HIS A 205 -28.07 23.84 2.22
CA HIS A 205 -28.44 23.20 3.48
C HIS A 205 -27.52 23.64 4.63
N GLN A 206 -28.12 24.24 5.66
CA GLN A 206 -27.41 24.87 6.78
C GLN A 206 -26.78 23.88 7.78
N GLY A 207 -27.10 22.59 7.71
CA GLY A 207 -26.54 21.56 8.61
C GLY A 207 -25.22 20.96 8.11
N PRO A 208 -24.44 20.29 9.00
CA PRO A 208 -23.24 19.56 8.60
C PRO A 208 -23.65 18.41 7.67
N LEU A 209 -23.22 18.49 6.42
CA LEU A 209 -23.57 17.53 5.37
C LEU A 209 -22.37 17.39 4.44
N SER A 210 -22.00 16.17 4.12
CA SER A 210 -21.07 15.84 3.04
C SER A 210 -21.84 15.28 1.85
N LEU A 211 -21.44 15.63 0.64
CA LEU A 211 -22.01 15.17 -0.61
C LEU A 211 -21.00 14.29 -1.33
N ARG A 212 -21.36 13.03 -1.60
CA ARG A 212 -20.59 12.18 -2.51
C ARG A 212 -21.27 12.17 -3.87
N LEU A 213 -20.53 12.60 -4.89
CA LEU A 213 -21.00 12.75 -6.26
C LEU A 213 -20.10 11.93 -7.18
N ASN A 214 -20.62 11.50 -8.34
CA ASN A 214 -19.74 10.98 -9.38
C ASN A 214 -18.95 12.10 -10.07
N SER A 215 -17.93 11.71 -10.85
CA SER A 215 -17.01 12.63 -11.50
C SER A 215 -17.70 13.65 -12.40
N ASP A 216 -18.71 13.23 -13.17
CA ASP A 216 -19.35 14.06 -14.18
C ASP A 216 -20.27 15.09 -13.53
N THR A 217 -21.03 14.68 -12.51
CA THR A 217 -21.88 15.56 -11.71
C THR A 217 -21.04 16.57 -10.94
N LEU A 218 -19.91 16.14 -10.35
CA LEU A 218 -19.01 17.05 -9.65
C LEU A 218 -18.39 18.07 -10.62
N GLN A 219 -17.95 17.63 -11.80
CA GLN A 219 -17.44 18.53 -12.85
C GLN A 219 -18.48 19.59 -13.24
N GLN A 220 -19.72 19.17 -13.53
CA GLN A 220 -20.78 20.11 -13.90
C GLN A 220 -21.11 21.07 -12.76
N LEU A 221 -21.14 20.58 -11.51
CA LEU A 221 -21.39 21.43 -10.35
C LEU A 221 -20.27 22.46 -10.17
N THR A 222 -19.01 22.07 -10.36
CA THR A 222 -17.88 23.01 -10.30
C THR A 222 -18.02 24.14 -11.33
N VAL A 223 -18.44 23.82 -12.56
CA VAL A 223 -18.69 24.85 -13.60
C VAL A 223 -19.83 25.78 -13.20
N VAL A 224 -20.93 25.25 -12.67
CA VAL A 224 -22.07 26.08 -12.23
C VAL A 224 -21.67 27.01 -11.08
N VAL A 225 -20.89 26.52 -10.12
CA VAL A 225 -20.39 27.32 -8.99
C VAL A 225 -19.42 28.40 -9.49
N TYR A 226 -18.55 28.05 -10.44
CA TYR A 226 -17.67 29.01 -11.11
C TYR A 226 -18.45 30.10 -11.84
N GLU A 227 -19.42 29.76 -12.67
CA GLU A 227 -20.22 30.73 -13.42
C GLU A 227 -21.03 31.67 -12.51
N ALA A 228 -21.44 31.19 -11.34
CA ALA A 228 -22.16 32.00 -10.36
C ALA A 228 -21.30 33.11 -9.73
N GLN A 229 -19.97 32.91 -9.65
CA GLN A 229 -19.02 33.84 -9.01
C GLN A 229 -19.45 34.30 -7.60
N ASP A 230 -20.18 33.45 -6.88
CA ASP A 230 -20.75 33.75 -5.57
C ASP A 230 -19.89 33.15 -4.45
N LYS A 231 -19.50 34.01 -3.50
CA LYS A 231 -18.58 33.64 -2.41
C LYS A 231 -19.19 32.60 -1.47
N ASP A 232 -20.43 32.82 -1.05
CA ASP A 232 -21.09 31.96 -0.07
C ASP A 232 -21.40 30.58 -0.67
N LEU A 233 -21.85 30.55 -1.93
CA LEU A 233 -22.07 29.33 -2.68
C LEU A 233 -20.77 28.54 -2.88
N THR A 234 -19.67 29.21 -3.20
CA THR A 234 -18.36 28.56 -3.39
C THR A 234 -17.84 27.95 -2.09
N GLN A 235 -17.99 28.67 -0.97
CA GLN A 235 -17.63 28.16 0.34
C GLN A 235 -18.48 26.94 0.72
N LEU A 236 -19.81 27.03 0.57
CA LEU A 236 -20.71 25.90 0.82
C LEU A 236 -20.39 24.71 -0.08
N PHE A 237 -20.11 24.93 -1.36
CA PHE A 237 -19.72 23.88 -2.29
C PHE A 237 -18.51 23.09 -1.77
N LEU A 238 -17.42 23.77 -1.45
CA LEU A 238 -16.19 23.14 -1.00
C LEU A 238 -16.34 22.47 0.38
N GLU A 239 -17.11 23.07 1.29
CA GLU A 239 -17.48 22.45 2.58
C GLU A 239 -18.22 21.12 2.37
N LYS A 240 -19.24 21.11 1.49
CA LYS A 240 -20.07 19.92 1.27
C LYS A 240 -19.32 18.80 0.53
N VAL A 241 -18.42 19.12 -0.41
CA VAL A 241 -17.66 18.08 -1.13
C VAL A 241 -16.33 17.73 -0.46
N GLY A 242 -15.99 18.38 0.66
CA GLY A 242 -14.74 18.18 1.40
C GLY A 242 -13.50 18.68 0.65
N GLY A 243 -13.67 19.55 -0.34
CA GLY A 243 -12.59 20.10 -1.16
C GLY A 243 -11.90 19.11 -2.11
N ASP A 244 -12.35 17.85 -2.22
CA ASP A 244 -11.76 16.88 -3.13
C ASP A 244 -12.30 17.06 -4.57
N LEU A 245 -11.48 17.70 -5.42
CA LEU A 245 -11.77 17.93 -6.83
C LEU A 245 -10.88 17.07 -7.74
N THR A 246 -10.31 15.98 -7.24
CA THR A 246 -9.38 15.11 -8.00
C THR A 246 -10.04 14.42 -9.20
N SER A 247 -11.36 14.26 -9.19
CA SER A 247 -12.09 13.74 -10.35
C SER A 247 -12.21 14.78 -11.48
N CYS A 248 -12.17 16.07 -11.16
CA CYS A 248 -12.45 17.18 -12.07
C CYS A 248 -11.27 17.56 -12.97
N ARG A 249 -11.62 18.09 -14.14
CA ARG A 249 -10.74 18.81 -15.08
C ARG A 249 -11.03 20.30 -14.91
N LEU A 250 -10.14 21.00 -14.23
CA LEU A 250 -10.20 22.40 -13.89
C LEU A 250 -9.18 23.17 -14.75
N ASP A 251 -9.69 24.16 -15.47
CA ASP A 251 -8.84 25.19 -16.04
C ASP A 251 -8.30 26.11 -14.93
N TRP A 252 -7.22 26.83 -15.24
CA TRP A 252 -6.58 27.71 -14.25
C TRP A 252 -7.53 28.76 -13.67
N GLU A 253 -8.34 29.40 -14.51
CA GLU A 253 -9.29 30.44 -14.09
C GLU A 253 -10.32 29.89 -13.09
N VAL A 254 -10.80 28.67 -13.32
CA VAL A 254 -11.72 27.98 -12.43
C VAL A 254 -11.04 27.72 -11.08
N LEU A 255 -9.84 27.13 -11.06
CA LEU A 255 -9.14 26.89 -9.80
C LEU A 255 -8.84 28.20 -9.05
N LEU A 256 -8.36 29.22 -9.75
CA LEU A 256 -8.01 30.51 -9.16
C LEU A 256 -9.25 31.17 -8.51
N SER A 257 -10.39 31.18 -9.20
CA SER A 257 -11.63 31.72 -8.64
C SER A 257 -12.08 30.98 -7.38
N LEU A 258 -11.99 29.64 -7.36
CA LEU A 258 -12.33 28.83 -6.18
C LEU A 258 -11.40 29.14 -5.00
N LEU A 259 -10.10 29.33 -5.26
CA LEU A 259 -9.11 29.69 -4.25
C LEU A 259 -9.25 31.12 -3.74
N GLN A 260 -9.70 32.06 -4.58
CA GLN A 260 -9.94 33.44 -4.20
C GLN A 260 -11.23 33.59 -3.39
N LEU A 261 -12.29 32.86 -3.75
CA LEU A 261 -13.62 32.99 -3.14
C LEU A 261 -13.80 32.13 -1.87
N SER A 262 -12.90 31.18 -1.60
CA SER A 262 -13.00 30.31 -0.42
C SER A 262 -11.70 30.28 0.38
N THR A 263 -11.78 29.87 1.64
CA THR A 263 -10.62 29.56 2.51
C THR A 263 -10.39 28.06 2.67
N HIS A 264 -11.24 27.22 2.07
CA HIS A 264 -11.18 25.77 2.19
C HIS A 264 -9.97 25.18 1.46
N ASN A 265 -9.46 24.06 1.98
CA ASN A 265 -8.41 23.32 1.31
C ASN A 265 -8.98 22.58 0.09
N ILE A 266 -8.28 22.66 -1.03
CA ILE A 266 -8.70 22.04 -2.30
C ILE A 266 -7.69 20.97 -2.68
N THR A 267 -8.17 19.76 -2.99
CA THR A 267 -7.34 18.68 -3.52
C THR A 267 -7.56 18.55 -5.02
N VAL A 268 -6.49 18.58 -5.81
CA VAL A 268 -6.55 18.47 -7.28
C VAL A 268 -5.59 17.40 -7.82
N ASP A 269 -5.95 16.76 -8.94
CA ASP A 269 -5.04 15.86 -9.67
C ASP A 269 -4.37 16.64 -10.81
N LEU A 270 -3.05 16.86 -10.72
CA LEU A 270 -2.32 17.62 -11.73
C LEU A 270 -2.24 16.93 -13.09
N ARG A 271 -2.36 15.59 -13.17
CA ARG A 271 -2.34 14.89 -14.47
C ARG A 271 -3.54 15.26 -15.34
N LYS A 272 -4.68 15.55 -14.71
CA LYS A 272 -5.90 16.01 -15.39
C LYS A 272 -5.86 17.50 -15.70
N ASN A 273 -5.01 18.27 -15.01
CA ASN A 273 -5.00 19.73 -14.98
C ASN A 273 -3.63 20.30 -15.41
N ARG A 274 -3.13 19.86 -16.56
CA ARG A 274 -1.78 20.24 -17.07
C ARG A 274 -1.57 21.74 -17.24
N LEU A 275 -2.65 22.52 -17.38
CA LEU A 275 -2.58 23.98 -17.52
C LEU A 275 -2.05 24.67 -16.26
N LEU A 276 -2.15 24.03 -15.10
CA LEU A 276 -1.61 24.54 -13.84
C LEU A 276 -0.07 24.66 -13.85
N GLU A 277 0.61 23.90 -14.72
CA GLU A 277 2.08 23.95 -14.84
C GLU A 277 2.59 25.29 -15.42
N LYS A 278 1.75 26.02 -16.16
CA LYS A 278 2.15 27.30 -16.77
C LYS A 278 2.00 28.49 -15.83
N ASN A 279 1.14 28.38 -14.81
CA ASN A 279 0.77 29.50 -13.93
C ASN A 279 1.28 29.28 -12.50
N ILE A 280 2.48 28.72 -12.37
CA ILE A 280 3.10 28.39 -11.08
C ILE A 280 3.18 29.64 -10.19
N SER A 281 3.63 30.77 -10.74
CA SER A 281 3.77 32.05 -10.02
C SER A 281 2.49 32.46 -9.30
N ASP A 282 1.34 32.26 -9.94
CA ASP A 282 0.04 32.65 -9.39
C ASP A 282 -0.53 31.58 -8.44
N LEU A 283 -0.08 30.32 -8.54
CA LEU A 283 -0.49 29.23 -7.65
C LEU A 283 0.31 29.22 -6.33
N LEU A 284 1.58 29.65 -6.35
CA LEU A 284 2.47 29.63 -5.17
C LEU A 284 1.85 30.23 -3.91
N PRO A 285 1.20 31.42 -3.95
CA PRO A 285 0.58 32.01 -2.76
C PRO A 285 -0.54 31.16 -2.13
N PHE A 286 -1.10 30.22 -2.90
CA PHE A 286 -2.21 29.37 -2.49
C PHE A 286 -1.79 27.95 -2.13
N LEU A 287 -0.52 27.56 -2.30
CA LEU A 287 -0.06 26.19 -2.06
C LEU A 287 -0.36 25.67 -0.65
N GLY A 288 -0.38 26.55 0.36
CA GLY A 288 -0.76 26.17 1.73
C GLY A 288 -2.20 25.67 1.87
N ARG A 289 -3.06 25.94 0.87
CA ARG A 289 -4.48 25.56 0.81
C ARG A 289 -4.76 24.56 -0.32
N VAL A 290 -3.74 24.07 -1.02
CA VAL A 290 -3.90 23.15 -2.14
C VAL A 290 -3.13 21.86 -1.87
N THR A 291 -3.80 20.72 -1.99
CA THR A 291 -3.16 19.40 -1.98
C THR A 291 -3.04 18.90 -3.41
N LEU A 292 -1.81 18.69 -3.88
CA LEU A 292 -1.51 18.34 -5.25
C LEU A 292 -1.27 16.83 -5.36
N LYS A 293 -2.24 16.10 -5.90
CA LYS A 293 -2.05 14.68 -6.23
C LYS A 293 -1.38 14.54 -7.58
N ARG A 294 -0.44 13.59 -7.66
CA ARG A 294 0.26 13.17 -8.90
C ARG A 294 0.94 14.34 -9.63
N SER A 295 1.61 15.20 -8.87
CA SER A 295 2.48 16.25 -9.43
C SER A 295 3.50 15.66 -10.40
N SER A 296 3.63 16.31 -11.56
CA SER A 296 4.67 15.97 -12.53
C SER A 296 6.03 16.44 -12.01
N SER A 297 7.10 15.73 -12.39
CA SER A 297 8.46 16.17 -12.03
C SER A 297 8.87 17.47 -12.71
N SER A 298 8.29 17.80 -13.86
CA SER A 298 8.41 19.12 -14.49
C SER A 298 7.83 20.23 -13.62
N PHE A 299 6.62 20.04 -13.08
CA PHE A 299 5.99 20.99 -12.18
C PHE A 299 6.82 21.24 -10.93
N VAL A 300 7.30 20.18 -10.27
CA VAL A 300 8.12 20.31 -9.06
C VAL A 300 9.42 21.04 -9.37
N LYS A 301 10.11 20.68 -10.47
CA LYS A 301 11.33 21.35 -10.93
C LYS A 301 11.11 22.84 -11.15
N SER A 302 10.07 23.23 -11.88
CA SER A 302 9.76 24.64 -12.13
C SER A 302 9.33 25.39 -10.85
N SER A 303 8.63 24.71 -9.93
CA SER A 303 8.19 25.29 -8.66
C SER A 303 9.37 25.60 -7.75
N ILE A 304 10.31 24.67 -7.56
CA ILE A 304 11.49 24.92 -6.73
C ILE A 304 12.37 26.03 -7.33
N ARG A 305 12.48 26.10 -8.67
CA ARG A 305 13.24 27.15 -9.35
C ARG A 305 12.61 28.52 -9.13
N HIS A 306 11.29 28.63 -9.29
CA HIS A 306 10.60 29.89 -9.04
C HIS A 306 10.69 30.34 -7.58
N ILE A 307 10.53 29.41 -6.62
CA ILE A 307 10.69 29.70 -5.18
C ILE A 307 12.10 30.20 -4.87
N TYR A 308 13.11 29.60 -5.50
CA TYR A 308 14.49 30.04 -5.39
C TYR A 308 14.71 31.44 -5.98
N ASP A 309 14.16 31.72 -7.16
CA ASP A 309 14.27 33.02 -7.83
C ASP A 309 13.59 34.12 -7.01
N SER A 310 12.44 33.83 -6.37
CA SER A 310 11.73 34.76 -5.50
C SER A 310 12.26 34.85 -4.07
N ARG A 311 13.19 33.95 -3.68
CA ARG A 311 13.75 33.83 -2.32
C ARG A 311 12.70 33.66 -1.23
N ASP A 312 11.57 33.05 -1.56
CA ASP A 312 10.44 32.86 -0.65
C ASP A 312 10.57 31.52 0.10
N SER A 313 11.24 31.53 1.25
CA SER A 313 11.40 30.34 2.08
C SER A 313 10.09 29.80 2.65
N ASP A 314 9.08 30.66 2.84
CA ASP A 314 7.81 30.26 3.46
C ASP A 314 7.00 29.38 2.50
N CYS A 315 7.11 29.65 1.20
CA CYS A 315 6.54 28.83 0.12
C CYS A 315 7.09 27.39 0.10
N VAL A 316 8.31 27.14 0.56
CA VAL A 316 8.89 25.78 0.60
C VAL A 316 8.05 24.85 1.47
N SER A 317 7.66 25.31 2.66
CA SER A 317 6.84 24.52 3.58
C SER A 317 5.46 24.21 3.00
N SER A 318 4.88 25.17 2.27
CA SER A 318 3.59 25.03 1.60
C SER A 318 3.66 24.03 0.44
N LEU A 319 4.70 24.11 -0.40
CA LEU A 319 4.93 23.17 -1.49
C LEU A 319 5.08 21.74 -0.94
N LEU A 320 5.89 21.54 0.10
CA LEU A 320 6.12 20.22 0.68
C LEU A 320 4.85 19.64 1.33
N ARG A 321 4.05 20.45 2.02
CA ARG A 321 2.74 20.00 2.54
C ARG A 321 1.79 19.61 1.41
N SER A 322 1.83 20.32 0.29
CA SER A 322 0.98 20.02 -0.87
C SER A 322 1.33 18.71 -1.56
N SER A 323 2.58 18.22 -1.41
CA SER A 323 3.14 17.06 -2.13
C SER A 323 3.50 15.88 -1.22
N ASP A 324 2.91 15.76 -0.03
CA ASP A 324 3.24 14.72 0.95
C ASP A 324 4.75 14.65 1.29
N HIS A 325 5.39 15.81 1.35
CA HIS A 325 6.82 16.04 1.59
C HIS A 325 7.75 15.42 0.55
N TRP A 326 7.23 15.10 -0.65
CA TRP A 326 8.04 14.64 -1.78
C TRP A 326 8.56 15.81 -2.62
N ILE A 327 9.86 15.77 -2.90
CA ILE A 327 10.52 16.50 -3.97
C ILE A 327 10.78 15.48 -5.08
N ASN A 328 9.85 15.38 -6.03
CA ASN A 328 9.93 14.44 -7.14
C ASN A 328 10.54 15.10 -8.38
N LEU A 329 11.78 14.75 -8.72
CA LEU A 329 12.51 15.25 -9.89
C LEU A 329 12.89 14.12 -10.85
N ASN A 330 12.13 13.01 -10.84
CA ASN A 330 12.43 11.83 -11.64
C ASN A 330 12.48 12.11 -13.15
N SER A 331 13.39 11.42 -13.83
CA SER A 331 13.55 11.47 -15.30
C SER A 331 13.77 12.91 -15.82
N ARG A 332 14.51 13.75 -15.10
CA ARG A 332 14.81 15.15 -15.46
C ARG A 332 16.31 15.36 -15.64
N GLU A 333 16.67 16.32 -16.48
CA GLU A 333 18.02 16.90 -16.51
C GLU A 333 18.02 18.16 -15.66
N LEU A 334 18.88 18.23 -14.65
CA LEU A 334 19.05 19.42 -13.82
C LEU A 334 20.24 20.23 -14.35
N ASP A 335 20.07 21.54 -14.46
CA ASP A 335 21.19 22.47 -14.64
C ASP A 335 21.74 22.93 -13.27
N ARG A 336 22.76 23.79 -13.26
CA ARG A 336 23.34 24.33 -12.02
C ARG A 336 22.34 25.15 -11.19
N VAL A 337 21.43 25.86 -11.85
CA VAL A 337 20.40 26.69 -11.18
C VAL A 337 19.36 25.78 -10.53
N ASP A 338 18.96 24.71 -11.22
CA ASP A 338 18.06 23.69 -10.67
C ASP A 338 18.66 23.02 -9.43
N CYS A 339 19.96 22.70 -9.45
CA CYS A 339 20.67 22.15 -8.30
C CYS A 339 20.74 23.15 -7.14
N THR A 340 21.00 24.43 -7.43
CA THR A 340 21.00 25.48 -6.41
C THR A 340 19.61 25.68 -5.81
N ALA A 341 18.55 25.60 -6.63
CA ALA A 341 17.17 25.68 -6.19
C ALA A 341 16.76 24.47 -5.34
N LEU A 342 17.22 23.27 -5.69
CA LEU A 342 17.06 22.08 -4.87
C LEU A 342 17.76 22.26 -3.52
N CYS A 343 19.00 22.74 -3.50
CA CYS A 343 19.74 23.03 -2.27
C CYS A 343 19.01 24.07 -1.40
N PHE A 344 18.50 25.16 -1.98
CA PHE A 344 17.70 26.16 -1.27
C PHE A 344 16.42 25.55 -0.67
N THR A 345 15.73 24.69 -1.43
CA THR A 345 14.54 23.97 -0.96
C THR A 345 14.88 23.05 0.20
N LEU A 346 15.98 22.29 0.09
CA LEU A 346 16.44 21.40 1.14
C LEU A 346 16.82 22.17 2.41
N GLN A 347 17.54 23.29 2.31
CA GLN A 347 17.93 24.16 3.44
C GLN A 347 16.74 24.67 4.27
N HIS A 348 15.56 24.83 3.65
CA HIS A 348 14.33 25.29 4.31
C HIS A 348 13.34 24.16 4.57
N SER A 349 13.80 22.91 4.54
CA SER A 349 12.97 21.72 4.74
C SER A 349 13.44 20.84 5.91
N HIS A 350 12.59 19.91 6.32
CA HIS A 350 12.89 18.91 7.34
C HIS A 350 12.21 17.58 7.03
N GLN A 351 12.96 16.47 7.13
CA GLN A 351 12.51 15.10 6.89
C GLN A 351 11.82 14.86 5.54
N VAL A 352 12.30 15.50 4.47
CA VAL A 352 11.73 15.39 3.13
C VAL A 352 12.13 14.11 2.40
N LYS A 353 11.29 13.68 1.46
CA LYS A 353 11.57 12.55 0.58
C LYS A 353 11.96 13.09 -0.80
N VAL A 354 13.10 12.64 -1.33
CA VAL A 354 13.65 13.14 -2.59
C VAL A 354 13.73 11.99 -3.58
N ASN A 355 13.09 12.16 -4.74
CA ASN A 355 13.15 11.21 -5.84
C ASN A 355 13.94 11.78 -7.01
N LEU A 356 15.12 11.21 -7.25
CA LEU A 356 16.06 11.53 -8.33
C LEU A 356 16.27 10.33 -9.27
N LEU A 357 15.31 9.40 -9.35
CA LEU A 357 15.42 8.26 -10.27
C LEU A 357 15.52 8.74 -11.72
N TRP A 358 16.56 8.29 -12.43
CA TRP A 358 16.87 8.68 -13.81
C TRP A 358 17.07 10.19 -13.98
N THR A 359 17.56 10.86 -12.94
CA THR A 359 17.84 12.30 -12.97
C THR A 359 19.30 12.53 -13.30
N SER A 360 19.58 13.36 -14.31
CA SER A 360 20.93 13.79 -14.66
C SER A 360 21.31 15.02 -13.83
N ILE A 361 22.41 14.92 -13.09
CA ILE A 361 22.97 16.01 -12.28
C ILE A 361 24.34 16.38 -12.84
N PRO A 362 24.66 17.67 -13.06
CA PRO A 362 25.95 18.07 -13.59
C PRO A 362 27.10 17.70 -12.64
N PRO A 363 28.30 17.38 -13.17
CA PRO A 363 29.47 17.10 -12.34
C PRO A 363 29.77 18.27 -11.39
N GLY A 364 30.06 17.94 -10.12
CA GLY A 364 30.36 18.91 -9.06
C GLY A 364 29.13 19.38 -8.27
N GLU A 365 27.92 19.33 -8.83
CA GLU A 365 26.73 19.81 -8.11
C GLU A 365 26.30 18.87 -6.98
N ILE A 366 26.62 17.57 -7.08
CA ILE A 366 26.38 16.57 -6.01
C ILE A 366 27.07 16.99 -4.70
N GLU A 367 28.26 17.60 -4.77
CA GLU A 367 29.00 18.07 -3.59
C GLU A 367 28.23 19.13 -2.81
N SER A 368 27.38 19.92 -3.49
CA SER A 368 26.52 20.92 -2.85
C SER A 368 25.28 20.31 -2.18
N ILE A 369 24.80 19.17 -2.68
CA ILE A 369 23.60 18.47 -2.19
C ILE A 369 23.95 17.61 -0.97
N LEU A 370 25.13 16.98 -0.95
CA LEU A 370 25.56 16.04 0.10
C LEU A 370 25.40 16.58 1.54
N PRO A 371 25.80 17.84 1.85
CA PRO A 371 25.65 18.38 3.20
C PRO A 371 24.21 18.59 3.65
N LEU A 372 23.25 18.55 2.72
CA LEU A 372 21.82 18.78 2.99
C LEU A 372 21.02 17.48 3.09
N LEU A 373 21.67 16.32 2.92
CA LEU A 373 21.05 15.01 3.12
C LEU A 373 20.66 14.75 4.59
N ASP A 374 21.16 15.55 5.54
CA ASP A 374 20.74 15.51 6.94
C ASP A 374 19.23 15.77 7.10
N ARG A 375 18.64 16.52 6.16
CA ARG A 375 17.21 16.87 6.09
C ARG A 375 16.38 15.89 5.27
N VAL A 376 17.01 14.95 4.57
CA VAL A 376 16.35 13.96 3.71
C VAL A 376 16.06 12.69 4.51
N SER A 377 14.79 12.32 4.60
CA SER A 377 14.36 11.07 5.25
C SER A 377 14.42 9.87 4.30
N GLN A 378 14.17 10.10 3.01
CA GLN A 378 14.22 9.07 1.98
C GLN A 378 14.80 9.64 0.69
N LEU A 379 15.82 8.99 0.14
CA LEU A 379 16.43 9.30 -1.14
C LEU A 379 16.20 8.13 -2.10
N SER A 380 15.70 8.43 -3.30
CA SER A 380 15.57 7.46 -4.40
C SER A 380 16.47 7.90 -5.56
N VAL A 381 17.43 7.06 -5.93
CA VAL A 381 18.41 7.29 -6.99
C VAL A 381 18.58 6.02 -7.81
N ASP A 382 18.94 6.14 -9.08
CA ASP A 382 19.33 4.98 -9.89
C ASP A 382 20.79 4.58 -9.62
N ARG A 383 21.19 3.40 -10.12
CA ARG A 383 22.52 2.82 -9.91
C ARG A 383 23.68 3.71 -10.39
N LYS A 384 23.50 4.52 -11.45
CA LYS A 384 24.55 5.41 -11.96
C LYS A 384 24.70 6.62 -11.03
N LEU A 385 23.58 7.24 -10.66
CA LEU A 385 23.57 8.38 -9.75
C LEU A 385 24.07 7.97 -8.35
N LEU A 386 23.70 6.79 -7.85
CA LEU A 386 24.20 6.24 -6.59
C LEU A 386 25.73 6.15 -6.57
N LEU A 387 26.36 5.68 -7.66
CA LEU A 387 27.83 5.65 -7.78
C LEU A 387 28.42 7.06 -7.69
N SER A 388 27.82 8.04 -8.37
CA SER A 388 28.28 9.43 -8.30
C SER A 388 28.19 10.02 -6.88
N PHE A 389 27.09 9.75 -6.16
CA PHE A 389 26.95 10.14 -4.75
C PHE A 389 28.05 9.51 -3.87
N LEU A 390 28.31 8.21 -4.03
CA LEU A 390 29.34 7.50 -3.27
C LEU A 390 30.76 8.01 -3.58
N GLN A 391 31.06 8.29 -4.85
CA GLN A 391 32.34 8.86 -5.27
C GLN A 391 32.56 10.25 -4.67
N CYS A 392 31.55 11.13 -4.73
CA CYS A 392 31.63 12.45 -4.12
C CYS A 392 31.79 12.37 -2.60
N CYS A 393 31.06 11.48 -1.92
CA CYS A 393 31.25 11.22 -0.48
C CYS A 393 32.67 10.72 -0.15
N ALA A 394 33.23 9.83 -0.96
CA ALA A 394 34.57 9.30 -0.73
C ALA A 394 35.67 10.36 -0.99
N ALA A 395 35.42 11.29 -1.92
CA ALA A 395 36.33 12.38 -2.29
C ALA A 395 36.34 13.53 -1.28
N SER A 396 35.29 13.69 -0.46
CA SER A 396 35.21 14.74 0.56
C SER A 396 36.17 14.46 1.74
N LYS A 397 37.48 14.65 1.51
CA LYS A 397 38.52 14.59 2.53
C LYS A 397 39.03 16.00 2.80
N ILE A 398 38.90 16.41 4.07
CA ILE A 398 39.58 17.51 4.79
C ILE A 398 40.09 18.63 3.86
N GLN A 399 39.19 19.52 3.45
CA GLN A 399 39.60 20.88 3.14
C GLN A 399 39.26 21.76 4.34
N GLN A 400 40.32 22.33 4.95
CA GLN A 400 40.29 23.42 5.92
C GLN A 400 39.68 23.12 7.32
N GLY A 401 40.51 22.59 8.22
CA GLY A 401 40.50 22.89 9.67
C GLY A 401 39.29 22.48 10.53
N ALA A 402 38.16 22.10 9.95
CA ALA A 402 36.96 21.62 10.64
C ALA A 402 36.68 20.15 10.30
N PRO A 403 36.10 19.36 11.21
CA PRO A 403 35.65 18.01 10.88
C PRO A 403 34.60 18.10 9.75
N PRO A 404 34.76 17.34 8.65
CA PRO A 404 33.79 17.36 7.56
C PRO A 404 32.41 16.90 8.07
N PRO A 405 31.30 17.42 7.51
CA PRO A 405 29.97 16.92 7.83
C PRO A 405 29.90 15.40 7.57
N PRO A 406 29.15 14.62 8.37
CA PRO A 406 29.01 13.17 8.21
C PRO A 406 28.10 12.82 7.01
N THR A 407 28.49 13.27 5.82
CA THR A 407 27.76 13.09 4.56
C THR A 407 27.57 11.62 4.20
N ALA A 408 28.53 10.76 4.52
CA ALA A 408 28.42 9.31 4.38
C ALA A 408 27.28 8.72 5.21
N GLU A 409 27.14 9.15 6.47
CA GLU A 409 26.07 8.69 7.36
C GLU A 409 24.71 9.20 6.89
N TRP A 410 24.63 10.47 6.47
CA TRP A 410 23.40 11.05 5.94
C TRP A 410 22.95 10.38 4.64
N LEU A 411 23.90 10.08 3.75
CA LEU A 411 23.62 9.32 2.53
C LEU A 411 23.06 7.94 2.86
N LEU A 412 23.75 7.17 3.71
CA LEU A 412 23.29 5.82 4.09
C LEU A 412 21.92 5.86 4.77
N ARG A 413 21.70 6.80 5.71
CA ARG A 413 20.42 6.95 6.40
C ARG A 413 19.29 7.30 5.43
N SER A 414 19.51 8.23 4.51
CA SER A 414 18.50 8.62 3.51
C SER A 414 18.20 7.49 2.51
N LEU A 415 19.16 6.59 2.26
CA LEU A 415 18.96 5.36 1.48
C LEU A 415 18.41 4.19 2.30
N HIS A 416 18.04 4.41 3.57
CA HIS A 416 17.63 3.37 4.53
C HIS A 416 18.64 2.21 4.62
N TYR A 417 19.92 2.53 4.58
CA TYR A 417 21.04 1.58 4.61
C TYR A 417 20.98 0.53 3.50
N ARG A 418 20.37 0.85 2.35
CA ARG A 418 20.27 -0.03 1.18
C ARG A 418 21.02 0.57 -0.01
N LEU A 419 22.14 -0.04 -0.38
CA LEU A 419 22.91 0.26 -1.58
C LEU A 419 22.51 -0.72 -2.68
N ASP A 420 21.55 -0.31 -3.51
CA ASP A 420 20.98 -1.14 -4.57
C ASP A 420 21.56 -0.78 -5.94
N PHE A 421 22.38 -1.67 -6.50
CA PHE A 421 22.94 -1.54 -7.84
C PHE A 421 22.28 -2.47 -8.87
N SER A 422 21.21 -3.18 -8.47
CA SER A 422 20.47 -4.06 -9.37
C SER A 422 19.66 -3.29 -10.41
N CYS A 423 19.22 -3.99 -11.45
CA CYS A 423 18.36 -3.46 -12.51
C CYS A 423 16.89 -3.43 -12.07
N SER A 424 16.54 -2.78 -10.95
CA SER A 424 15.15 -2.81 -10.43
C SER A 424 14.19 -1.80 -11.09
N SER A 425 14.64 -1.04 -12.08
CA SER A 425 13.80 -0.02 -12.72
C SER A 425 14.30 0.31 -14.13
N SER A 426 14.02 -0.55 -15.10
CA SER A 426 14.10 -0.19 -16.52
C SER A 426 12.80 0.51 -16.92
N VAL A 427 12.77 1.84 -16.84
CA VAL A 427 11.85 2.62 -17.67
C VAL A 427 12.59 2.89 -18.97
N ASP A 428 12.07 2.24 -20.01
CA ASP A 428 12.52 2.18 -21.39
C ASP A 428 13.12 3.50 -21.91
N LEU A 429 14.44 3.51 -22.16
CA LEU A 429 15.14 4.57 -22.88
C LEU A 429 16.22 3.94 -23.77
N SER A 430 15.93 3.98 -25.08
CA SER A 430 16.75 3.61 -26.25
C SER A 430 17.36 2.20 -26.31
N ALA A 431 17.17 1.55 -27.46
CA ALA A 431 17.63 0.21 -27.81
C ALA A 431 19.17 0.00 -27.81
N GLN A 432 19.96 0.92 -27.26
CA GLN A 432 21.42 0.81 -27.16
C GLN A 432 21.94 0.52 -25.75
N ASP A 433 21.16 0.78 -24.69
CA ASP A 433 21.57 0.56 -23.29
C ASP A 433 20.90 -0.65 -22.63
N GLN A 434 20.09 -1.41 -23.38
CA GLN A 434 19.23 -2.49 -22.86
C GLN A 434 19.94 -3.78 -22.41
N GLU A 435 21.26 -3.94 -22.54
CA GLU A 435 21.89 -5.26 -22.27
C GLU A 435 23.22 -5.26 -21.51
N LYS A 436 23.76 -4.11 -21.10
CA LYS A 436 25.06 -4.10 -20.39
C LYS A 436 24.86 -4.11 -18.88
N ALA A 437 25.34 -5.17 -18.25
CA ALA A 437 25.51 -5.24 -16.80
C ALA A 437 26.33 -4.03 -16.31
N LEU A 438 26.07 -3.56 -15.09
CA LEU A 438 26.83 -2.44 -14.54
C LEU A 438 28.23 -2.92 -14.16
N CYS A 439 29.26 -2.50 -14.89
CA CYS A 439 30.65 -2.81 -14.55
C CYS A 439 31.15 -1.89 -13.42
N LEU A 440 31.45 -2.47 -12.25
CA LEU A 440 32.07 -1.77 -11.13
C LEU A 440 33.59 -1.78 -11.27
N THR A 441 34.17 -0.59 -11.36
CA THR A 441 35.62 -0.38 -11.41
C THR A 441 36.22 -0.42 -10.01
N THR A 442 37.56 -0.47 -9.95
CA THR A 442 38.30 -0.40 -8.68
C THR A 442 37.96 0.88 -7.89
N ASP A 443 37.78 2.02 -8.57
CA ASP A 443 37.44 3.28 -7.90
C ASP A 443 36.00 3.28 -7.35
N HIS A 444 35.05 2.63 -8.03
CA HIS A 444 33.69 2.43 -7.50
C HIS A 444 33.71 1.63 -6.21
N CYS A 445 34.42 0.49 -6.19
CA CYS A 445 34.50 -0.37 -5.02
C CYS A 445 35.27 0.31 -3.87
N ARG A 446 36.33 1.07 -4.18
CA ARG A 446 37.04 1.89 -3.19
C ARG A 446 36.14 2.97 -2.58
N ALA A 447 35.28 3.60 -3.38
CA ALA A 447 34.32 4.58 -2.87
C ALA A 447 33.31 3.94 -1.91
N ILE A 448 32.72 2.80 -2.29
CA ILE A 448 31.81 2.01 -1.42
C ILE A 448 32.52 1.65 -0.10
N ASN A 449 33.74 1.10 -0.17
CA ASN A 449 34.56 0.75 0.98
C ASN A 449 34.81 1.97 1.90
N SER A 450 35.18 3.10 1.31
CA SER A 450 35.47 4.34 2.04
C SER A 450 34.24 4.88 2.78
N VAL A 451 33.08 4.95 2.11
CA VAL A 451 31.83 5.45 2.71
C VAL A 451 31.37 4.56 3.86
N LEU A 452 31.43 3.24 3.69
CA LEU A 452 31.01 2.30 4.73
C LEU A 452 31.93 2.35 5.95
N LYS A 453 33.26 2.44 5.77
CA LYS A 453 34.19 2.60 6.88
C LYS A 453 34.01 3.92 7.62
N GLN A 454 33.75 5.02 6.91
CA GLN A 454 33.48 6.31 7.56
C GLN A 454 32.24 6.25 8.48
N SER A 455 31.22 5.50 8.07
CA SER A 455 29.98 5.36 8.86
C SER A 455 30.15 4.55 10.14
N GLN A 456 31.17 3.69 10.25
CA GLN A 456 31.45 2.90 11.46
C GLN A 456 31.88 3.75 12.66
N HIS A 457 32.50 4.90 12.41
CA HIS A 457 33.05 5.74 13.49
C HIS A 457 32.01 6.67 14.12
N SER A 458 30.92 6.98 13.41
CA SER A 458 29.92 7.97 13.85
C SER A 458 28.71 7.35 14.55
N THR A 459 28.38 6.10 14.23
CA THR A 459 27.22 5.41 14.79
C THR A 459 27.66 4.04 15.30
N GLN A 460 27.11 3.58 16.43
CA GLN A 460 27.14 2.16 16.82
C GLN A 460 26.28 1.37 15.81
N LEU A 461 26.73 1.27 14.56
CA LEU A 461 26.12 0.41 13.56
C LEU A 461 26.23 -1.02 14.10
N VAL A 462 25.08 -1.63 14.33
CA VAL A 462 25.01 -3.06 14.63
C VAL A 462 25.52 -3.79 13.38
N GLN A 463 26.29 -4.87 13.58
CA GLN A 463 26.77 -5.71 12.48
C GLN A 463 25.62 -6.07 11.52
N ASN A 464 25.91 -6.09 10.21
CA ASN A 464 24.97 -6.45 9.12
C ASN A 464 23.78 -5.49 8.87
N GLN A 465 23.87 -4.22 9.25
CA GLN A 465 22.79 -3.25 9.01
C GLN A 465 22.69 -2.76 7.55
N VAL A 466 23.79 -2.71 6.81
CA VAL A 466 23.81 -2.17 5.43
C VAL A 466 23.61 -3.27 4.40
N GLN A 467 22.58 -3.16 3.56
CA GLN A 467 22.34 -4.07 2.44
C GLN A 467 23.12 -3.61 1.20
N LEU A 468 24.00 -4.46 0.68
CA LEU A 468 24.74 -4.24 -0.57
C LEU A 468 24.25 -5.21 -1.64
N ILE A 469 23.52 -4.71 -2.64
CA ILE A 469 22.85 -5.52 -3.65
C ILE A 469 23.57 -5.36 -5.01
N LEU A 470 24.15 -6.45 -5.48
CA LEU A 470 25.00 -6.54 -6.69
C LEU A 470 24.51 -7.63 -7.65
N ARG A 471 23.19 -7.83 -7.77
CA ARG A 471 22.60 -8.93 -8.56
C ARG A 471 22.84 -8.83 -10.08
N ASP A 472 22.94 -7.61 -10.60
CA ASP A 472 23.09 -7.33 -12.04
C ASP A 472 24.36 -6.51 -12.32
N CYS A 473 25.44 -6.82 -11.60
CA CYS A 473 26.72 -6.14 -11.70
C CYS A 473 27.81 -7.09 -12.21
N GLU A 474 28.74 -6.54 -12.98
CA GLU A 474 30.04 -7.15 -13.28
C GLU A 474 31.08 -6.42 -12.45
N VAL A 475 32.01 -7.15 -11.83
CA VAL A 475 33.06 -6.55 -10.99
C VAL A 475 34.39 -7.12 -11.44
N GLU A 476 35.36 -6.25 -11.70
CA GLU A 476 36.73 -6.68 -12.03
C GLU A 476 37.39 -7.32 -10.79
N ASP A 477 38.22 -8.35 -10.96
CA ASP A 477 38.89 -9.06 -9.84
C ASP A 477 39.64 -8.11 -8.89
N ARG A 478 40.29 -7.08 -9.45
CA ARG A 478 40.99 -6.05 -8.66
C ARG A 478 40.01 -5.19 -7.86
N ALA A 479 38.85 -4.89 -8.42
CA ALA A 479 37.80 -4.12 -7.77
C ALA A 479 37.13 -4.94 -6.65
N LEU A 480 36.96 -6.24 -6.86
CA LEU A 480 36.37 -7.16 -5.88
C LEU A 480 37.20 -7.24 -4.59
N ARG A 481 38.53 -7.16 -4.70
CA ARG A 481 39.46 -7.09 -3.55
C ARG A 481 39.19 -5.90 -2.63
N GLU A 482 38.68 -4.78 -3.17
CA GLU A 482 38.34 -3.59 -2.38
C GLU A 482 37.09 -3.81 -1.51
N LEU A 483 36.26 -4.82 -1.78
CA LEU A 483 35.05 -5.14 -1.01
C LEU A 483 35.32 -6.12 0.15
N LEU A 484 36.41 -6.90 0.11
CA LEU A 484 36.74 -7.85 1.18
C LEU A 484 36.78 -7.21 2.59
N PRO A 485 37.37 -6.02 2.79
CA PRO A 485 37.46 -5.40 4.12
C PRO A 485 36.12 -4.98 4.71
N ILE A 486 35.05 -4.89 3.92
CA ILE A 486 33.72 -4.44 4.38
C ILE A 486 32.70 -5.57 4.49
N LEU A 487 33.06 -6.81 4.15
CA LEU A 487 32.11 -7.94 4.23
C LEU A 487 31.53 -8.11 5.65
N HIS A 488 32.32 -7.86 6.69
CA HIS A 488 31.88 -7.98 8.09
C HIS A 488 30.83 -6.95 8.55
N ILE A 489 30.50 -5.94 7.73
CA ILE A 489 29.51 -4.89 8.05
C ILE A 489 28.33 -4.81 7.09
N VAL A 490 28.32 -5.60 6.03
CA VAL A 490 27.26 -5.56 5.02
C VAL A 490 26.50 -6.88 4.98
N LYS A 491 25.20 -6.81 4.69
CA LYS A 491 24.44 -7.92 4.14
C LYS A 491 24.57 -7.89 2.62
N LEU A 492 25.29 -8.84 2.05
CA LEU A 492 25.61 -8.93 0.63
C LEU A 492 24.53 -9.71 -0.13
N SER A 493 24.12 -9.20 -1.28
CA SER A 493 23.23 -9.88 -2.24
C SER A 493 23.87 -9.85 -3.62
N PRO A 494 24.87 -10.71 -3.90
CA PRO A 494 25.58 -10.73 -5.16
C PRO A 494 24.81 -11.49 -6.24
N SER A 495 25.22 -11.34 -7.50
CA SER A 495 24.86 -12.30 -8.55
C SER A 495 25.57 -13.63 -8.28
N LYS A 496 25.03 -14.74 -8.79
CA LYS A 496 25.66 -16.07 -8.61
C LYS A 496 27.07 -16.12 -9.26
N ALA A 497 27.27 -15.40 -10.36
CA ALA A 497 28.58 -15.25 -11.00
C ALA A 497 29.59 -14.48 -10.11
N LEU A 498 29.15 -13.38 -9.49
CA LEU A 498 29.99 -12.64 -8.54
C LEU A 498 30.27 -13.43 -7.26
N LEU A 499 29.32 -14.26 -6.82
CA LEU A 499 29.53 -15.14 -5.68
C LEU A 499 30.65 -16.15 -5.97
N LEU A 500 30.67 -16.76 -7.16
CA LEU A 500 31.77 -17.65 -7.57
C LEU A 500 33.12 -16.94 -7.61
N GLN A 501 33.18 -15.73 -8.16
CA GLN A 501 34.41 -14.92 -8.16
C GLN A 501 34.87 -14.57 -6.74
N LEU A 502 33.94 -14.26 -5.83
CA LEU A 502 34.24 -14.00 -4.41
C LEU A 502 34.80 -15.24 -3.71
N LEU A 503 34.21 -16.42 -3.97
CA LEU A 503 34.68 -17.67 -3.37
C LEU A 503 36.10 -18.01 -3.83
N ASP A 504 36.40 -17.84 -5.12
CA ASP A 504 37.74 -18.05 -5.65
C ASP A 504 38.74 -17.07 -5.04
N LEU A 505 38.39 -15.78 -5.03
CA LEU A 505 39.26 -14.71 -4.52
C LEU A 505 39.59 -14.88 -3.04
N VAL A 506 38.62 -15.25 -2.21
CA VAL A 506 38.83 -15.47 -0.77
C VAL A 506 39.84 -16.62 -0.55
N CYS A 507 39.84 -17.63 -1.42
CA CYS A 507 40.71 -18.80 -1.33
C CYS A 507 42.15 -18.59 -1.85
N GLU A 508 42.43 -17.50 -2.59
CA GLU A 508 43.79 -17.19 -3.11
C GLU A 508 44.73 -16.51 -2.08
N GLY A 509 44.28 -16.27 -0.84
CA GLY A 509 45.00 -15.50 0.18
C GLY A 509 45.97 -16.27 1.08
N ILE A 510 46.80 -15.54 1.86
CA ILE A 510 47.64 -16.09 2.95
C ILE A 510 46.71 -16.65 4.05
N GLU A 511 47.07 -17.78 4.68
CA GLU A 511 46.25 -18.53 5.65
C GLU A 511 45.56 -17.65 6.72
N GLU A 512 46.23 -16.65 7.28
CA GLU A 512 45.65 -15.77 8.32
C GLU A 512 44.56 -14.82 7.77
N GLY A 513 44.68 -14.39 6.51
CA GLY A 513 43.67 -13.58 5.83
C GLY A 513 42.48 -14.41 5.32
N LEU A 514 42.74 -15.67 4.93
CA LEU A 514 41.73 -16.63 4.48
C LEU A 514 40.65 -16.86 5.54
N LEU A 515 41.05 -17.15 6.78
CA LEU A 515 40.13 -17.37 7.91
C LEU A 515 39.19 -16.19 8.14
N ARG A 516 39.72 -14.96 8.16
CA ARG A 516 38.92 -13.75 8.43
C ARG A 516 37.94 -13.45 7.29
N HIS A 517 38.37 -13.61 6.04
CA HIS A 517 37.53 -13.30 4.88
C HIS A 517 36.44 -14.34 4.65
N THR A 518 36.72 -15.64 4.87
CA THR A 518 35.72 -16.71 4.76
C THR A 518 34.58 -16.53 5.79
N GLU A 519 34.94 -16.26 7.05
CA GLU A 519 33.96 -16.00 8.10
C GLU A 519 33.15 -14.72 7.82
N SER A 520 33.81 -13.66 7.36
CA SER A 520 33.15 -12.39 7.00
C SER A 520 32.21 -12.56 5.81
N LEU A 521 32.57 -13.37 4.80
CA LEU A 521 31.72 -13.67 3.66
C LEU A 521 30.45 -14.41 4.07
N CYS A 522 30.57 -15.45 4.91
CA CYS A 522 29.41 -16.21 5.37
C CYS A 522 28.46 -15.35 6.21
N ARG A 523 29.00 -14.48 7.06
CA ARG A 523 28.21 -13.49 7.81
C ARG A 523 27.53 -12.49 6.88
N ALA A 524 28.21 -12.03 5.82
CA ALA A 524 27.64 -11.10 4.86
C ALA A 524 26.47 -11.71 4.07
N LEU A 525 26.53 -13.01 3.79
CA LEU A 525 25.48 -13.77 3.11
C LEU A 525 24.33 -14.19 4.04
N ASP A 526 24.33 -13.76 5.30
CA ASP A 526 23.31 -14.13 6.30
C ASP A 526 23.18 -15.65 6.50
N GLY A 527 24.29 -16.37 6.32
CA GLY A 527 24.32 -17.82 6.40
C GLY A 527 23.62 -18.56 5.26
N GLU A 528 23.26 -17.90 4.15
CA GLU A 528 22.66 -18.52 2.96
C GLU A 528 23.59 -18.39 1.74
N LEU A 529 24.08 -19.52 1.22
CA LEU A 529 24.89 -19.56 0.01
C LEU A 529 24.08 -20.25 -1.10
N ASP A 530 23.67 -19.47 -2.10
CA ASP A 530 22.90 -19.93 -3.25
C ASP A 530 23.73 -19.86 -4.53
N LEU A 531 24.08 -21.03 -5.06
CA LEU A 531 24.71 -21.23 -6.36
C LEU A 531 23.84 -22.07 -7.29
N SER A 532 22.54 -22.18 -7.01
CA SER A 532 21.61 -22.94 -7.85
C SER A 532 21.70 -22.53 -9.32
N GLU A 533 21.45 -23.43 -10.26
CA GLU A 533 21.47 -23.15 -11.71
C GLU A 533 22.82 -22.60 -12.22
N THR A 534 23.92 -22.71 -11.44
CA THR A 534 25.26 -22.38 -11.92
C THR A 534 26.07 -23.62 -12.20
N ARG A 535 26.77 -23.64 -13.33
CA ARG A 535 27.70 -24.74 -13.64
C ARG A 535 28.94 -24.63 -12.75
N LEU A 536 29.13 -25.62 -11.88
CA LEU A 536 30.28 -25.70 -10.98
C LEU A 536 31.32 -26.67 -11.52
N ASP A 537 32.59 -26.26 -11.49
CA ASP A 537 33.72 -27.11 -11.83
C ASP A 537 34.42 -27.64 -10.56
N GLN A 538 35.45 -28.48 -10.75
CA GLN A 538 36.21 -29.05 -9.64
C GLN A 538 36.90 -27.96 -8.79
N LYS A 539 37.34 -26.87 -9.42
CA LYS A 539 37.99 -25.75 -8.72
C LYS A 539 37.00 -25.05 -7.80
N ALA A 540 35.83 -24.69 -8.30
CA ALA A 540 34.75 -24.06 -7.53
C ALA A 540 34.31 -24.93 -6.35
N CYS A 541 34.19 -26.25 -6.55
CA CYS A 541 33.89 -27.18 -5.47
C CYS A 541 35.00 -27.25 -4.41
N GLY A 542 36.27 -27.13 -4.82
CA GLY A 542 37.42 -27.02 -3.92
C GLY A 542 37.40 -25.72 -3.10
N SER A 543 37.13 -24.58 -3.73
CA SER A 543 37.01 -23.28 -3.04
C SER A 543 35.84 -23.28 -2.06
N LEU A 544 34.69 -23.87 -2.44
CA LEU A 544 33.56 -24.07 -1.53
C LEU A 544 33.93 -24.95 -0.32
N ALA A 545 34.70 -26.02 -0.53
CA ALA A 545 35.15 -26.88 0.57
C ALA A 545 36.03 -26.11 1.56
N LEU A 546 36.96 -25.28 1.08
CA LEU A 546 37.79 -24.41 1.92
C LEU A 546 36.95 -23.39 2.71
N VAL A 547 35.92 -22.81 2.09
CA VAL A 547 35.00 -21.88 2.78
C VAL A 547 34.21 -22.61 3.86
N LEU A 548 33.70 -23.81 3.59
CA LEU A 548 32.98 -24.61 4.60
C LEU A 548 33.92 -25.07 5.73
N GLU A 549 35.16 -25.43 5.43
CA GLU A 549 36.15 -25.83 6.42
C GLU A 549 36.38 -24.73 7.48
N HIS A 550 36.48 -23.48 7.03
CA HIS A 550 36.87 -22.33 7.87
C HIS A 550 35.70 -21.44 8.32
N SER A 551 34.48 -21.70 7.85
CA SER A 551 33.30 -20.95 8.27
C SER A 551 32.50 -21.68 9.35
N GLU A 552 31.99 -20.88 10.29
CA GLU A 552 30.99 -21.28 11.27
C GLU A 552 29.77 -20.36 11.06
N GLY A 553 28.60 -20.94 10.80
CA GLY A 553 27.35 -20.18 10.62
C GLY A 553 26.71 -20.19 9.23
N LEU A 554 27.21 -20.98 8.27
CA LEU A 554 26.47 -21.24 7.03
C LEU A 554 25.30 -22.22 7.32
N SER A 555 24.08 -21.71 7.28
CA SER A 555 22.86 -22.48 7.59
C SER A 555 22.27 -23.16 6.36
N LYS A 556 22.35 -22.52 5.19
CA LYS A 556 21.75 -23.00 3.95
C LYS A 556 22.77 -23.00 2.82
N LEU A 557 22.86 -24.12 2.11
CA LEU A 557 23.68 -24.30 0.92
C LEU A 557 22.81 -24.87 -0.20
N ASP A 558 22.61 -24.07 -1.25
CA ASP A 558 21.84 -24.47 -2.44
C ASP A 558 22.78 -24.65 -3.64
N LEU A 559 22.95 -25.91 -4.05
CA LEU A 559 23.72 -26.32 -5.23
C LEU A 559 22.81 -27.11 -6.20
N SER A 560 21.53 -26.78 -6.25
CA SER A 560 20.58 -27.41 -7.17
C SER A 560 20.88 -27.01 -8.62
N HIS A 561 20.62 -27.90 -9.59
CA HIS A 561 20.84 -27.61 -11.02
C HIS A 561 22.30 -27.21 -11.39
N CYS A 562 23.30 -27.75 -10.71
CA CYS A 562 24.71 -27.36 -10.88
C CYS A 562 25.55 -28.26 -11.80
N GLN A 563 24.97 -29.33 -12.37
CA GLN A 563 25.68 -30.36 -13.14
C GLN A 563 26.77 -31.09 -12.31
N LEU A 564 26.52 -31.25 -11.01
CA LEU A 564 27.45 -31.90 -10.09
C LEU A 564 27.43 -33.42 -10.27
N THR A 565 28.60 -34.04 -10.11
CA THR A 565 28.80 -35.50 -10.10
C THR A 565 29.42 -35.90 -8.77
N ASP A 566 29.44 -37.20 -8.46
CA ASP A 566 30.09 -37.73 -7.26
C ASP A 566 31.55 -37.27 -7.10
N HIS A 567 32.28 -37.13 -8.21
CA HIS A 567 33.66 -36.65 -8.22
C HIS A 567 33.76 -35.17 -7.78
N HIS A 568 32.85 -34.32 -8.27
CA HIS A 568 32.82 -32.89 -7.91
C HIS A 568 32.55 -32.67 -6.41
N LEU A 569 31.68 -33.50 -5.82
CA LEU A 569 31.28 -33.38 -4.40
C LEU A 569 32.24 -34.05 -3.41
N GLN A 570 33.22 -34.82 -3.89
CA GLN A 570 34.20 -35.51 -3.05
C GLN A 570 34.92 -34.58 -2.03
N PRO A 571 35.35 -33.36 -2.39
CA PRO A 571 35.98 -32.43 -1.44
C PRO A 571 34.99 -31.82 -0.44
N LEU A 572 33.72 -31.69 -0.83
CA LEU A 572 32.70 -31.03 0.00
C LEU A 572 32.16 -31.94 1.09
N ILE A 573 32.12 -33.25 0.83
CA ILE A 573 31.42 -34.22 1.67
C ILE A 573 31.89 -34.21 3.13
N THR A 574 33.16 -33.94 3.40
CA THR A 574 33.71 -33.87 4.75
C THR A 574 33.22 -32.66 5.53
N HIS A 575 32.69 -31.63 4.87
CA HIS A 575 32.30 -30.35 5.47
C HIS A 575 30.80 -30.03 5.36
N LEU A 576 30.02 -30.77 4.56
CA LEU A 576 28.56 -30.59 4.43
C LEU A 576 27.80 -30.69 5.76
N HIS A 577 28.39 -31.37 6.74
CA HIS A 577 27.87 -31.57 8.09
C HIS A 577 27.67 -30.26 8.87
N LYS A 578 28.26 -29.14 8.41
CA LYS A 578 28.10 -27.82 9.03
C LYS A 578 26.81 -27.08 8.62
N VAL A 579 26.14 -27.52 7.56
CA VAL A 579 24.95 -26.85 7.00
C VAL A 579 23.67 -27.43 7.61
N GLN A 580 22.62 -26.63 7.76
CA GLN A 580 21.32 -27.08 8.27
C GLN A 580 20.36 -27.49 7.14
N VAL A 581 20.38 -26.76 6.03
CA VAL A 581 19.56 -27.00 4.83
C VAL A 581 20.49 -27.16 3.62
N LEU A 582 20.54 -28.37 3.06
CA LEU A 582 21.37 -28.70 1.91
C LEU A 582 20.47 -29.04 0.71
N ASP A 583 20.61 -28.31 -0.38
CA ASP A 583 19.95 -28.62 -1.65
C ASP A 583 20.96 -29.10 -2.68
N LEU A 584 20.84 -30.38 -3.07
CA LEU A 584 21.65 -31.03 -4.11
C LEU A 584 20.74 -31.58 -5.23
N SER A 585 19.49 -31.11 -5.30
CA SER A 585 18.52 -31.59 -6.29
C SER A 585 18.94 -31.27 -7.73
N HIS A 586 18.41 -32.01 -8.71
CA HIS A 586 18.68 -31.76 -10.13
C HIS A 586 20.17 -31.79 -10.52
N ASN A 587 20.91 -32.77 -10.03
CA ASN A 587 22.31 -33.03 -10.39
C ASN A 587 22.50 -34.48 -10.92
N ASP A 588 23.75 -34.88 -11.15
CA ASP A 588 24.11 -36.22 -11.65
C ASP A 588 24.69 -37.12 -10.54
N ILE A 589 24.15 -37.02 -9.32
CA ILE A 589 24.62 -37.77 -8.14
C ILE A 589 24.13 -39.22 -8.18
N THR A 590 25.00 -40.18 -7.83
CA THR A 590 24.70 -41.63 -7.82
C THR A 590 24.56 -42.21 -6.41
N ASP A 591 24.10 -43.48 -6.33
CA ASP A 591 23.91 -44.20 -5.07
C ASP A 591 25.16 -44.18 -4.16
N ALA A 592 26.36 -44.26 -4.76
CA ALA A 592 27.63 -44.29 -4.05
C ALA A 592 27.90 -43.04 -3.19
N LEU A 593 27.55 -41.86 -3.69
CA LEU A 593 27.67 -40.62 -2.92
C LEU A 593 26.52 -40.49 -1.93
N THR A 594 25.31 -40.86 -2.31
CA THR A 594 24.15 -40.74 -1.42
C THR A 594 24.26 -41.62 -0.18
N ASP A 595 24.90 -42.79 -0.27
CA ASP A 595 25.22 -43.65 0.89
C ASP A 595 26.15 -42.93 1.89
N ARG A 596 27.11 -42.15 1.39
CA ARG A 596 28.02 -41.37 2.24
C ARG A 596 27.33 -40.16 2.86
N ILE A 597 26.43 -39.51 2.13
CA ILE A 597 25.58 -38.43 2.68
C ILE A 597 24.68 -39.00 3.78
N LEU A 598 24.09 -40.17 3.57
CA LEU A 598 23.28 -40.85 4.58
C LEU A 598 24.08 -41.15 5.85
N GLN A 599 25.31 -41.65 5.72
CA GLN A 599 26.22 -41.87 6.85
C GLN A 599 26.52 -40.56 7.60
N LEU A 600 26.79 -39.47 6.87
CA LEU A 600 27.08 -38.15 7.45
C LEU A 600 25.87 -37.57 8.20
N VAL A 601 24.67 -37.70 7.64
CA VAL A 601 23.42 -37.22 8.25
C VAL A 601 23.00 -38.10 9.44
N SER A 602 23.41 -39.37 9.45
CA SER A 602 23.19 -40.29 10.58
C SER A 602 24.11 -39.98 11.77
N THR A 603 25.33 -39.50 11.52
CA THR A 603 26.29 -39.13 12.57
C THR A 603 26.15 -37.69 13.05
N ASN A 604 25.47 -36.82 12.29
CA ASN A 604 25.30 -35.41 12.63
C ASN A 604 23.84 -35.00 12.91
N THR A 605 23.62 -34.29 14.01
CA THR A 605 22.33 -33.79 14.48
C THR A 605 21.98 -32.38 13.99
N SER A 606 22.89 -31.65 13.34
CA SER A 606 22.68 -30.26 12.90
C SER A 606 21.89 -30.13 11.58
N ILE A 607 21.93 -31.14 10.72
CA ILE A 607 21.24 -31.13 9.42
C ILE A 607 19.74 -31.38 9.65
N HIS A 608 18.92 -30.45 9.16
CA HIS A 608 17.45 -30.51 9.24
C HIS A 608 16.82 -30.95 7.92
N THR A 609 17.42 -30.57 6.78
CA THR A 609 16.84 -30.84 5.47
C THR A 609 17.93 -31.12 4.44
N VAL A 610 17.76 -32.20 3.68
CA VAL A 610 18.61 -32.58 2.55
C VAL A 610 17.72 -32.90 1.35
N ARG A 611 17.82 -32.13 0.28
CA ARG A 611 17.09 -32.37 -0.98
C ARG A 611 18.00 -33.06 -2.00
N LEU A 612 17.55 -34.21 -2.50
CA LEU A 612 18.26 -35.05 -3.45
C LEU A 612 17.38 -35.51 -4.62
N PHE A 613 16.13 -35.04 -4.72
CA PHE A 613 15.24 -35.38 -5.83
C PHE A 613 15.85 -34.98 -7.19
N ASN A 614 15.43 -35.67 -8.26
CA ASN A 614 15.96 -35.49 -9.62
C ASN A 614 17.48 -35.69 -9.76
N ASN A 615 18.04 -36.68 -9.05
CA ASN A 615 19.40 -37.21 -9.25
C ASN A 615 19.38 -38.64 -9.86
N ARG A 616 20.55 -39.23 -10.12
CA ARG A 616 20.71 -40.60 -10.68
C ARG A 616 20.69 -41.70 -9.61
N ILE A 617 19.78 -41.59 -8.65
CA ILE A 617 19.65 -42.50 -7.49
C ILE A 617 18.72 -43.67 -7.86
N GLN A 618 19.24 -44.89 -7.80
CA GLN A 618 18.49 -46.11 -8.09
C GLN A 618 17.85 -46.70 -6.82
N ASP A 619 18.57 -46.74 -5.70
CA ASP A 619 18.05 -47.29 -4.44
C ASP A 619 17.59 -46.21 -3.47
N ARG A 620 16.28 -45.95 -3.44
CA ARG A 620 15.66 -44.95 -2.56
C ARG A 620 15.23 -45.51 -1.20
N ARG A 621 15.32 -46.82 -0.98
CA ARG A 621 14.84 -47.49 0.25
C ARG A 621 15.49 -46.95 1.53
N PRO A 622 16.80 -46.62 1.57
CA PRO A 622 17.47 -46.15 2.79
C PRO A 622 16.93 -44.83 3.35
N PHE A 623 16.27 -44.02 2.52
CA PHE A 623 15.85 -42.66 2.89
C PHE A 623 14.38 -42.57 3.34
N LEU A 624 13.59 -43.62 3.10
CA LEU A 624 12.15 -43.64 3.41
C LEU A 624 11.83 -43.41 4.90
N THR A 625 12.74 -43.76 5.79
CA THR A 625 12.55 -43.68 7.23
C THR A 625 12.98 -42.35 7.84
N ASP A 626 13.81 -41.56 7.15
CA ASP A 626 14.36 -40.31 7.66
C ASP A 626 13.66 -39.10 7.03
N LYS A 627 12.84 -38.41 7.84
CA LYS A 627 12.04 -37.25 7.41
C LYS A 627 12.88 -36.03 7.01
N ARG A 628 14.19 -36.04 7.26
CA ARG A 628 15.10 -34.96 6.85
C ARG A 628 15.41 -34.99 5.36
N PHE A 629 15.20 -36.12 4.69
CA PHE A 629 15.49 -36.28 3.27
C PHE A 629 14.27 -36.05 2.40
N ASP A 630 14.46 -35.27 1.34
CA ASP A 630 13.49 -35.02 0.28
C ASP A 630 14.03 -35.54 -1.06
N ILE A 631 13.54 -36.71 -1.49
CA ILE A 631 14.13 -37.51 -2.60
C ILE A 631 13.09 -37.82 -3.69
N TRP A 632 11.86 -37.32 -3.54
CA TRP A 632 10.74 -37.70 -4.41
C TRP A 632 10.51 -36.72 -5.55
#